data_AF-A0A9R0JI12-F1
#
_entry.id   AF-A0A9R0JI12-F1
#
_cell.length_a   1.000
_cell.length_b   1.000
_cell.length_c   1.000
_cell.angle_alpha   90.00
_cell.angle_beta   90.00
_cell.angle_gamma   90.00
#
_symmetry.space_group_name_H-M   'P 1'
#
loop_
_entity.id
_entity.type
_entity.pdbx_description
1 polymer ?
#
loop_
_entity_poly.entity_id
_entity_poly.type
_entity_poly.pdbx_seq_one_letter_code
_entity_poly.pdbx_strand_id
1 'polypeptide(L)'
;MDSLHDDLAVCHKLHVSVLIRHLYHHHNINMDAWSILFVVDNPKQSNSYDCGVFMLKALECWIKKVKLPFSKDNAQNARHFLLAQVGAKDLQLPPRPDPGHRRGVRPPRAQGRKGPKICPLH
;
A
#
# COMPACT_ATOMS: atom_id res chain seq x y z
N MET A 1 14.72 17.35 9.90
CA MET A 1 13.75 17.13 8.80
C MET A 1 12.94 15.88 9.17
N ASP A 2 12.30 15.90 10.34
CA ASP A 2 11.87 14.66 11.02
C ASP A 2 10.35 14.60 11.27
N SER A 3 9.64 15.75 11.22
CA SER A 3 8.21 15.78 11.58
C SER A 3 7.28 15.10 10.57
N LEU A 4 7.64 15.10 9.27
CA LEU A 4 6.80 14.46 8.24
C LEU A 4 6.78 12.92 8.37
N HIS A 5 7.83 12.35 8.95
CA HIS A 5 7.97 10.91 9.15
C HIS A 5 7.10 10.41 10.32
N ASP A 6 6.96 11.24 11.35
CA ASP A 6 6.09 10.95 12.50
C ASP A 6 4.61 11.01 12.11
N ASP A 7 4.20 12.01 11.32
CA ASP A 7 2.80 12.17 10.91
C ASP A 7 2.30 10.99 10.05
N LEU A 8 3.15 10.48 9.14
CA LEU A 8 2.81 9.32 8.31
C LEU A 8 2.74 8.04 9.15
N ALA A 9 3.63 7.87 10.12
CA ALA A 9 3.60 6.74 11.04
C ALA A 9 2.34 6.76 11.90
N VAL A 10 1.89 7.94 12.36
CA VAL A 10 0.64 8.11 13.11
C VAL A 10 -0.59 7.74 12.27
N CYS A 11 -0.65 8.22 11.02
CA CYS A 11 -1.76 7.90 10.12
C CYS A 11 -1.83 6.39 9.81
N HIS A 12 -0.69 5.75 9.54
CA HIS A 12 -0.65 4.30 9.31
C HIS A 12 -1.03 3.49 10.56
N LYS A 13 -0.58 3.90 11.76
CA LYS A 13 -1.01 3.29 13.03
C LYS A 13 -2.52 3.32 13.17
N LEU A 14 -3.15 4.45 12.85
CA LEU A 14 -4.59 4.61 12.92
C LEU A 14 -5.29 3.63 11.97
N HIS A 15 -4.89 3.57 10.71
CA HIS A 15 -5.51 2.66 9.72
C HIS A 15 -5.40 1.19 10.14
N VAL A 16 -4.22 0.74 10.59
CA VAL A 16 -4.02 -0.63 11.05
C VAL A 16 -4.83 -0.91 12.31
N SER A 17 -4.90 0.05 13.25
CA SER A 17 -5.72 -0.11 14.47
C SER A 17 -7.21 -0.24 14.18
N VAL A 18 -7.73 0.51 13.19
CA VAL A 18 -9.13 0.42 12.78
C VAL A 18 -9.41 -0.94 12.18
N LEU A 19 -8.51 -1.46 11.33
CA LEU A 19 -8.63 -2.79 10.76
C LEU A 19 -8.63 -3.88 11.84
N ILE A 20 -7.67 -3.85 12.78
CA ILE A 20 -7.60 -4.84 13.87
C ILE A 20 -8.86 -4.79 14.73
N ARG A 21 -9.36 -3.59 15.05
CA ARG A 21 -10.60 -3.43 15.81
C ARG A 21 -11.82 -3.96 15.06
N HIS A 22 -11.90 -3.74 13.75
CA HIS A 22 -12.94 -4.33 12.92
C HIS A 22 -12.87 -5.87 12.95
N LEU A 23 -11.68 -6.45 12.80
CA LEU A 23 -11.49 -7.89 12.89
C LEU A 23 -11.85 -8.44 14.27
N TYR A 24 -11.54 -7.70 15.34
CA TYR A 24 -11.93 -8.06 16.70
C TYR A 24 -13.46 -8.13 16.83
N HIS A 25 -14.18 -7.08 16.40
CA HIS A 25 -15.63 -7.03 16.54
C HIS A 25 -16.39 -8.03 15.67
N HIS A 26 -15.91 -8.31 14.45
CA HIS A 26 -16.64 -9.14 13.49
C HIS A 26 -16.18 -10.60 13.45
N HIS A 27 -14.94 -10.88 13.87
CA HIS A 27 -14.35 -12.22 13.77
C HIS A 27 -13.76 -12.73 15.10
N ASN A 28 -13.92 -11.98 16.20
CA ASN A 28 -13.51 -12.37 17.55
C ASN A 28 -12.03 -12.79 17.66
N ILE A 29 -11.15 -12.10 16.93
CA ILE A 29 -9.70 -12.35 17.00
C ILE A 29 -9.15 -11.96 18.39
N ASN A 30 -8.20 -12.70 18.94
CA ASN A 30 -7.55 -12.31 20.20
C ASN A 30 -6.61 -11.12 19.95
N MET A 31 -6.97 -9.90 20.38
CA MET A 31 -6.13 -8.70 20.18
C MET A 31 -4.77 -8.77 20.88
N ASP A 32 -4.69 -9.44 22.03
CA ASP A 32 -3.45 -9.55 22.82
C ASP A 32 -2.38 -10.40 22.12
N ALA A 33 -2.78 -11.20 21.14
CA ALA A 33 -1.87 -11.99 20.32
C ALA A 33 -1.22 -11.17 19.18
N TRP A 34 -1.63 -9.92 18.95
CA TRP A 34 -1.15 -9.11 17.82
C TRP A 34 -0.27 -7.95 18.27
N SER A 35 0.84 -7.75 17.56
CA SER A 35 1.68 -6.57 17.68
C SER A 35 1.82 -5.88 16.32
N ILE A 36 1.78 -4.56 16.32
CA ILE A 36 2.01 -3.76 15.12
C ILE A 36 3.48 -3.38 15.07
N LEU A 37 4.20 -3.86 14.05
CA LEU A 37 5.61 -3.57 13.84
C LEU A 37 5.77 -2.63 12.65
N PHE A 38 6.50 -1.52 12.85
CA PHE A 38 6.87 -0.60 11.78
C PHE A 38 8.33 -0.81 11.42
N VAL A 39 8.57 -1.22 10.18
CA VAL A 39 9.93 -1.35 9.65
C VAL A 39 10.34 0.00 9.06
N VAL A 40 11.17 0.73 9.80
CA VAL A 40 11.68 2.06 9.38
C VAL A 40 12.91 1.96 8.49
N ASP A 41 13.73 0.92 8.68
CA ASP A 41 14.98 0.71 7.95
C ASP A 41 14.80 -0.14 6.69
N ASN A 42 13.85 0.25 5.84
CA ASN A 42 13.64 -0.41 4.56
C ASN A 42 14.20 0.46 3.41
N PRO A 43 14.84 -0.14 2.39
CA PRO A 43 15.25 0.57 1.20
C PRO A 43 14.08 1.35 0.58
N LYS A 44 14.28 2.66 0.42
CA LYS A 44 13.26 3.54 -0.15
C LYS A 44 13.32 3.49 -1.67
N GLN A 45 12.14 3.41 -2.28
CA GLN A 45 12.00 3.54 -3.72
C GLN A 45 12.22 5.00 -4.14
N SER A 46 12.97 5.23 -5.23
CA SER A 46 13.22 6.57 -5.76
C SER A 46 12.44 6.90 -7.03
N ASN A 47 11.79 5.91 -7.65
CA ASN A 47 10.98 6.08 -8.85
C ASN A 47 9.50 5.90 -8.52
N SER A 48 8.60 6.11 -9.48
CA SER A 48 7.14 6.03 -9.27
C SER A 48 6.52 4.68 -9.61
N TYR A 49 7.29 3.72 -10.16
CA TYR A 49 6.74 2.55 -10.85
C TYR A 49 7.19 1.19 -10.29
N ASP A 50 8.19 1.14 -9.41
CA ASP A 50 8.68 -0.11 -8.78
C ASP A 50 8.04 -0.41 -7.42
N CYS A 51 6.97 0.27 -7.01
CA CYS A 51 6.38 0.08 -5.68
C CYS A 51 5.93 -1.37 -5.45
N GLY A 52 5.38 -2.01 -6.48
CA GLY A 52 5.03 -3.44 -6.45
C GLY A 52 6.26 -4.35 -6.34
N VAL A 53 7.38 -4.00 -6.98
CA VAL A 53 8.63 -4.79 -6.89
C VAL A 53 9.21 -4.70 -5.48
N PHE A 54 9.29 -3.48 -4.92
CA PHE A 54 9.74 -3.26 -3.54
C PHE A 54 8.84 -3.99 -2.54
N MET A 55 7.52 -3.94 -2.70
CA MET A 55 6.56 -4.66 -1.85
C MET A 55 6.80 -6.18 -1.89
N LEU A 56 6.89 -6.76 -3.09
CA LEU A 56 7.08 -8.21 -3.24
C LEU A 56 8.43 -8.68 -2.70
N LYS A 57 9.51 -7.92 -2.94
CA LYS A 57 10.83 -8.23 -2.40
C LYS A 57 10.90 -8.06 -0.89
N ALA A 58 10.24 -7.06 -0.32
CA ALA A 58 10.13 -6.93 1.13
C ALA A 58 9.39 -8.11 1.75
N LEU A 59 8.28 -8.54 1.15
CA LEU A 59 7.52 -9.71 1.60
C LEU A 59 8.34 -11.00 1.49
N GLU A 60 9.06 -11.20 0.39
CA GLU A 60 9.95 -12.35 0.19
C GLU A 60 11.03 -12.40 1.30
N CYS A 61 11.65 -11.27 1.61
CA CYS A 61 12.67 -11.17 2.65
C CYS A 61 12.10 -11.44 4.04
N TRP A 62 10.91 -10.90 4.34
CA TRP A 62 10.19 -11.15 5.59
C TRP A 62 9.91 -12.63 5.81
N ILE A 63 9.36 -13.32 4.80
CA ILE A 63 9.06 -14.76 4.85
C ILE A 63 10.33 -15.58 5.07
N LYS A 64 11.42 -15.21 4.36
CA LYS A 64 12.71 -15.90 4.45
C LYS A 64 13.52 -15.52 5.69
N LYS A 65 13.05 -14.57 6.52
CA LYS A 65 13.77 -14.00 7.67
C LYS A 65 15.18 -13.50 7.30
N VAL A 66 15.32 -12.95 6.10
CA VAL A 66 16.58 -12.35 5.62
C VAL A 66 16.44 -10.83 5.60
N LYS A 67 17.50 -10.12 5.96
CA LYS A 67 17.54 -8.66 5.84
C LYS A 67 17.47 -8.28 4.36
N LEU A 68 16.65 -7.29 4.00
CA LEU A 68 16.53 -6.85 2.59
C LEU A 68 17.90 -6.47 2.02
N PRO A 69 18.46 -7.22 1.05
CA PRO A 69 19.72 -6.87 0.40
C PRO A 69 19.49 -5.93 -0.80
N PHE A 70 18.35 -5.24 -0.83
CA PHE A 70 17.82 -4.67 -2.06
C PHE A 70 18.05 -3.16 -2.13
N SER A 71 19.05 -2.74 -2.91
CA SER A 71 19.19 -1.36 -3.35
C SER A 71 18.39 -1.10 -4.62
N LYS A 72 18.18 0.18 -4.96
CA LYS A 72 17.62 0.63 -6.25
C LYS A 72 18.26 -0.08 -7.45
N ASP A 73 19.57 -0.33 -7.39
CA ASP A 73 20.33 -0.90 -8.48
C ASP A 73 19.89 -2.34 -8.80
N ASN A 74 19.31 -3.03 -7.82
CA ASN A 74 18.81 -4.39 -7.98
C ASN A 74 17.35 -4.44 -8.45
N ALA A 75 16.65 -3.30 -8.54
CA ALA A 75 15.20 -3.28 -8.82
C ALA A 75 14.84 -3.75 -10.21
N GLN A 76 15.64 -3.40 -11.21
CA GLN A 76 15.44 -3.90 -12.56
C GLN A 76 15.63 -5.42 -12.64
N ASN A 77 16.65 -5.95 -11.96
CA ASN A 77 16.90 -7.39 -11.92
C ASN A 77 15.77 -8.12 -11.20
N ALA A 78 15.33 -7.61 -10.05
CA ALA A 78 14.19 -8.17 -9.32
C ALA A 78 12.92 -8.20 -10.17
N ARG A 79 12.65 -7.15 -10.95
CA ARG A 79 11.54 -7.12 -11.90
C ARG A 79 11.64 -8.24 -12.94
N HIS A 80 12.80 -8.40 -13.58
CA HIS A 80 13.01 -9.48 -14.54
C HIS A 80 12.79 -10.86 -13.92
N PHE A 81 13.33 -11.09 -12.71
CA PHE A 81 13.11 -12.35 -11.98
C PHE A 81 11.64 -12.61 -11.67
N LEU A 82 10.91 -11.60 -11.21
CA LEU A 82 9.48 -11.73 -10.91
C LEU A 82 8.67 -12.05 -12.18
N LEU A 83 8.95 -11.38 -13.30
CA LEU A 83 8.31 -11.68 -14.58
C LEU A 83 8.60 -13.10 -15.07
N ALA A 84 9.85 -13.55 -14.96
CA ALA A 84 10.23 -14.91 -15.30
C ALA A 84 9.49 -15.96 -14.45
N GLN A 85 9.34 -15.70 -13.14
CA GLN A 85 8.58 -16.59 -12.25
C GLN A 85 7.09 -16.65 -12.60
N VAL A 86 6.48 -15.53 -13.00
CA VAL A 86 5.08 -15.50 -13.44
C VAL A 86 4.92 -16.30 -14.74
N GLY A 87 5.81 -16.08 -15.71
CA GLY A 87 5.77 -16.80 -16.99
C GLY A 87 6.02 -18.30 -16.84
N ALA A 88 6.93 -18.71 -15.94
CA ALA A 88 7.22 -20.12 -15.69
C ALA A 88 6.11 -20.86 -14.94
N LYS A 89 5.25 -20.15 -14.20
CA LYS A 89 4.13 -20.75 -13.44
C LYS A 89 2.82 -20.79 -14.22
N ASP A 90 2.82 -20.32 -15.47
CA ASP A 90 1.63 -20.19 -16.32
C ASP A 90 0.43 -19.61 -15.54
N LEU A 91 0.71 -18.63 -14.67
CA LEU A 91 -0.32 -17.87 -14.00
C LEU A 91 -1.02 -17.08 -15.08
N GLN A 92 -2.18 -17.58 -15.53
CA GLN A 92 -3.08 -16.85 -16.41
C GLN A 92 -3.42 -15.53 -15.73
N LEU A 93 -2.67 -14.49 -16.07
CA LEU A 93 -3.03 -13.14 -15.71
C LEU A 93 -4.37 -12.89 -16.39
N PRO A 94 -5.38 -12.37 -15.67
CA PRO A 94 -6.60 -11.95 -16.33
C PRO A 94 -6.20 -10.99 -17.46
N PRO A 95 -6.84 -11.09 -18.64
CA PRO A 95 -6.52 -10.24 -19.76
C PRO A 95 -6.55 -8.79 -19.30
N ARG A 96 -5.51 -8.03 -19.68
CA ARG A 96 -5.43 -6.61 -19.33
C ARG A 96 -6.75 -5.96 -19.75
N PRO A 97 -7.42 -5.20 -18.88
CA PRO A 97 -8.60 -4.45 -19.31
C PRO A 97 -8.17 -3.56 -20.48
N ASP A 98 -8.93 -3.68 -21.56
CA ASP A 98 -8.68 -2.97 -22.82
C ASP A 98 -8.43 -1.48 -22.53
N PRO A 99 -7.32 -0.88 -22.99
CA PRO A 99 -7.09 0.55 -22.86
C PRO A 99 -8.26 1.40 -23.37
N GLY A 100 -9.13 0.85 -24.23
CA GLY A 100 -10.34 1.49 -24.73
C GLY A 100 -11.51 1.62 -23.74
N HIS A 101 -11.52 0.93 -22.60
CA HIS A 101 -12.70 0.86 -21.71
C HIS A 101 -12.70 1.85 -20.53
N ARG A 102 -11.69 2.73 -20.40
CA ARG A 102 -11.75 3.90 -19.51
C ARG A 102 -12.31 5.14 -20.22
N ARG A 103 -13.51 5.03 -20.77
CA ARG A 103 -14.43 6.19 -20.87
C ARG A 103 -15.53 6.04 -19.83
N GLY A 104 -15.11 5.84 -18.57
CA GLY A 104 -15.94 6.18 -17.43
C GLY A 104 -16.09 7.70 -17.41
N VAL A 105 -17.33 8.14 -17.63
CA VAL A 105 -17.81 9.51 -17.52
C VAL A 105 -17.04 10.25 -16.42
N ARG A 106 -16.31 11.31 -16.78
CA ARG A 106 -15.83 12.28 -15.80
C ARG A 106 -17.07 12.72 -15.01
N PRO A 107 -17.14 12.56 -13.68
CA PRO A 107 -18.19 13.23 -12.93
C PRO A 107 -18.08 14.73 -13.25
N PRO A 108 -19.21 15.43 -13.49
CA PRO A 108 -19.15 16.86 -13.74
C PRO A 108 -18.41 17.52 -12.59
N ARG A 109 -17.46 18.41 -12.92
CA ARG A 109 -16.83 19.30 -11.93
C ARG A 109 -17.98 19.98 -11.19
N ALA A 110 -18.12 19.70 -9.90
CA ALA A 110 -18.98 20.49 -9.04
C ALA A 110 -18.46 21.94 -9.07
N GLN A 111 -19.11 22.78 -9.86
CA GLN A 111 -18.97 24.23 -9.73
C GLN A 111 -19.59 24.62 -8.39
N GLY A 112 -18.78 25.23 -7.52
CA GLY A 112 -19.23 26.02 -6.37
C GLY A 112 -20.00 25.28 -5.27
N ARG A 113 -19.30 24.61 -4.36
CA ARG A 113 -19.83 24.47 -2.99
C ARG A 113 -19.67 25.81 -2.28
N LYS A 114 -20.78 26.54 -2.13
CA LYS A 114 -20.92 27.55 -1.07
C LYS A 114 -20.63 26.86 0.26
N GLY A 115 -19.78 27.48 1.08
CA GLY A 115 -19.36 26.96 2.37
C GLY A 115 -20.54 26.65 3.31
N PRO A 116 -20.34 25.80 4.33
CA PRO A 116 -21.37 25.50 5.30
C PRO A 116 -21.81 26.78 6.02
N LYS A 117 -23.13 27.04 6.00
CA LYS A 117 -23.76 28.03 6.88
C LYS A 117 -23.70 27.48 8.31
N ILE A 118 -22.98 28.18 9.17
CA ILE A 118 -23.00 27.98 10.62
C ILE A 118 -24.41 28.34 11.10
N CYS A 119 -25.13 27.38 11.67
CA CYS A 119 -26.35 27.68 12.43
C CYS A 119 -25.93 28.15 13.83
N PRO A 120 -26.43 29.30 14.32
CA PRO A 120 -26.18 29.72 15.69
C PRO A 120 -26.98 28.84 16.65
N LEU A 121 -26.29 28.32 17.67
CA LEU A 121 -26.90 27.72 18.85
C LEU A 121 -27.62 28.84 19.62
N HIS A 122 -28.93 28.68 19.79
CA HIS A 122 -29.72 29.37 20.81
C HIS A 122 -29.89 28.42 22.00
#